data_AF-A0A955BL76-F1
#
_entry.id   AF-A0A955BL76-F1
#
_cell.length_a   1.000
_cell.length_b   1.000
_cell.length_c   1.000
_cell.angle_alpha   90.00
_cell.angle_beta   90.00
_cell.angle_gamma   90.00
#
_symmetry.space_group_name_H-M   'P 1'
#
loop_
_entity.id
_entity.type
_entity.pdbx_description
1 polymer ?
#
loop_
_entity_poly.entity_id
_entity_poly.type
_entity_poly.pdbx_seq_one_letter_code
_entity_poly.pdbx_strand_id
1 'polypeptide(L)'
;IGEHGDYPYNKLGQHLYPRKQFFDQIAAVVRRANRPVPLFNDKHLSYRWDWAKEIYDTARELKMPLLAGSSVPLAERRPMLEMPAGAEIEQAVSLHGGGLESYDFHAFEVLQSMIERRKGGETGITRVELLTDERLRAAQAESDWPHDLIAAARQAEQQHDEPRQRRPSTGVFAAPAKPESPNRKITAAHAIRLTYRDGLRALVMKDGSSSDRWNFACRVRGEREPRACMFFNGPWSNRCLFKALSHAIQHHFRTGQPPYPVERTLLASGVLDAAMHSHDEGGRAIDTPHLAFAYESRDFSAFRENGASWRKLTRDTPQPADFSPGDG
;
A
#
# COMPACT_ATOMS: atom_id res chain seq x y z
N ILE A 1 15.23 8.14 -1.32
CA ILE A 1 16.34 7.59 -0.48
C ILE A 1 15.97 6.16 -0.14
N GLY A 2 16.90 5.20 -0.22
CA GLY A 2 16.63 3.78 0.01
C GLY A 2 16.33 2.96 -1.26
N GLU A 3 15.54 3.49 -2.21
CA GLU A 3 15.19 2.77 -3.46
C GLU A 3 15.94 3.25 -4.72
N HIS A 4 16.75 4.30 -4.62
CA HIS A 4 17.50 4.87 -5.76
C HIS A 4 18.92 4.30 -5.90
N GLY A 5 19.15 3.08 -5.40
CA GLY A 5 20.42 2.38 -5.48
C GLY A 5 20.27 1.03 -6.15
N ASP A 6 21.40 0.40 -6.47
CA ASP A 6 21.46 -0.97 -6.94
C ASP A 6 21.63 -1.90 -5.73
N TYR A 7 20.60 -2.68 -5.42
CA TYR A 7 20.59 -3.59 -4.29
C TYR A 7 20.27 -5.01 -4.75
N PRO A 8 20.85 -6.03 -4.11
CA PRO A 8 20.60 -7.41 -4.47
C PRO A 8 19.16 -7.84 -4.15
N TYR A 9 18.75 -8.97 -4.71
CA TYR A 9 17.56 -9.69 -4.30
C TYR A 9 17.94 -10.92 -3.47
N ASN A 10 17.11 -11.33 -2.52
CA ASN A 10 17.29 -12.63 -1.85
C ASN A 10 16.68 -13.78 -2.68
N LYS A 11 16.78 -15.01 -2.15
CA LYS A 11 16.21 -16.22 -2.77
C LYS A 11 14.69 -16.17 -2.95
N LEU A 12 13.99 -15.40 -2.11
CA LEU A 12 12.53 -15.22 -2.18
C LEU A 12 12.14 -14.20 -3.26
N GLY A 13 13.10 -13.54 -3.91
CA GLY A 13 12.83 -12.49 -4.88
C GLY A 13 12.51 -11.13 -4.24
N GLN A 14 12.76 -10.94 -2.95
CA GLN A 14 12.60 -9.64 -2.28
C GLN A 14 13.82 -8.75 -2.55
N HIS A 15 13.57 -7.47 -2.88
CA HIS A 15 14.63 -6.50 -3.11
C HIS A 15 15.19 -6.01 -1.77
N LEU A 16 16.50 -6.14 -1.56
CA LEU A 16 17.16 -5.92 -0.27
C LEU A 16 17.49 -4.44 -0.03
N TYR A 17 16.45 -3.60 -0.10
CA TYR A 17 16.56 -2.18 0.21
C TYR A 17 17.09 -1.99 1.65
N PRO A 18 18.07 -1.08 1.87
CA PRO A 18 18.80 -0.97 3.12
C PRO A 18 18.05 -0.19 4.22
N ARG A 19 16.73 -0.31 4.28
CA ARG A 19 15.86 0.45 5.20
C ARG A 19 16.26 0.23 6.66
N LYS A 20 16.50 -1.02 7.06
CA LYS A 20 16.95 -1.38 8.41
C LYS A 20 18.32 -0.80 8.73
N GLN A 21 19.27 -0.92 7.82
CA GLN A 21 20.64 -0.45 8.04
C GLN A 21 20.69 1.07 8.19
N PHE A 22 19.92 1.82 7.38
CA PHE A 22 19.79 3.26 7.57
C PHE A 22 19.07 3.61 8.86
N PHE A 23 18.00 2.88 9.20
CA PHE A 23 17.30 3.06 10.47
C PHE A 23 18.25 2.86 11.66
N ASP A 24 19.08 1.81 11.67
CA ASP A 24 20.00 1.52 12.78
C ASP A 24 21.02 2.63 12.99
N GLN A 25 21.54 3.20 11.90
CA GLN A 25 22.44 4.34 11.97
C GLN A 25 21.75 5.57 12.55
N ILE A 26 20.51 5.84 12.14
CA ILE A 26 19.68 6.93 12.69
C ILE A 26 19.41 6.69 14.18
N ALA A 27 18.96 5.49 14.55
CA ALA A 27 18.67 5.10 15.92
C ALA A 27 19.91 5.21 16.83
N ALA A 28 21.10 4.85 16.34
CA ALA A 28 22.35 5.01 17.07
C ALA A 28 22.67 6.49 17.35
N VAL A 29 22.42 7.39 16.39
CA VAL A 29 22.58 8.84 16.59
C VAL A 29 21.56 9.35 17.61
N VAL A 30 20.28 8.96 17.48
CA VAL A 30 19.21 9.36 18.41
C VAL A 30 19.52 8.91 19.84
N ARG A 31 19.98 7.67 20.03
CA ARG A 31 20.45 7.14 21.33
C ARG A 31 21.58 7.97 21.90
N ARG A 32 22.64 8.20 21.12
CA ARG A 32 23.82 8.96 21.57
C ARG A 32 23.47 10.41 21.92
N ALA A 33 22.60 11.04 21.14
CA ALA A 33 22.17 12.42 21.36
C ALA A 33 21.09 12.56 22.46
N ASN A 34 20.49 11.44 22.89
CA ASN A 34 19.34 11.41 23.79
C ASN A 34 18.22 12.38 23.36
N ARG A 35 17.98 12.47 22.05
CA ARG A 35 17.05 13.43 21.45
C ARG A 35 16.20 12.74 20.39
N PRO A 36 14.96 12.35 20.72
CA PRO A 36 14.03 11.78 19.76
C PRO A 36 13.69 12.80 18.66
N VAL A 37 13.65 12.35 17.41
CA VAL A 37 13.26 13.16 16.24
C VAL A 37 12.26 12.39 15.38
N PRO A 38 11.25 13.02 14.78
CA PRO A 38 10.35 12.34 13.86
C PRO A 38 11.08 11.72 12.68
N LEU A 39 10.73 10.48 12.30
CA LEU A 39 11.31 9.76 11.17
C LEU A 39 10.20 9.33 10.21
N PHE A 40 10.41 9.61 8.91
CA PHE A 40 9.60 9.05 7.84
C PHE A 40 10.35 7.93 7.11
N ASN A 41 9.72 6.77 6.96
CA ASN A 41 10.20 5.63 6.18
C ASN A 41 9.26 5.39 4.98
N ASP A 42 9.76 5.61 3.76
CA ASP A 42 8.95 5.37 2.56
C ASP A 42 8.61 3.88 2.38
N LYS A 43 7.31 3.59 2.24
CA LYS A 43 6.71 2.25 2.03
C LYS A 43 6.89 1.30 3.23
N HIS A 44 7.01 0.00 2.97
CA HIS A 44 7.19 -1.03 4.00
C HIS A 44 8.43 -0.72 4.87
N LEU A 45 8.41 -1.15 6.13
CA LEU A 45 9.50 -0.89 7.07
C LEU A 45 10.77 -1.69 6.70
N SER A 46 10.58 -2.94 6.28
CA SER A 46 11.64 -3.80 5.79
C SER A 46 11.07 -4.89 4.89
N TYR A 47 11.94 -5.55 4.12
CA TYR A 47 11.56 -6.68 3.29
C TYR A 47 11.34 -7.97 4.09
N ARG A 48 11.76 -8.03 5.37
CA ARG A 48 11.58 -9.17 6.27
C ARG A 48 10.92 -8.76 7.58
N TRP A 49 10.07 -9.62 8.14
CA TRP A 49 9.23 -9.31 9.29
C TRP A 49 10.02 -8.93 10.55
N ASP A 50 11.03 -9.71 10.92
CA ASP A 50 11.81 -9.47 12.14
C ASP A 50 12.50 -8.11 12.11
N TRP A 51 13.05 -7.69 10.97
CA TRP A 51 13.62 -6.34 10.83
C TRP A 51 12.55 -5.24 10.87
N ALA A 52 11.40 -5.46 10.22
CA ALA A 52 10.28 -4.52 10.28
C ALA A 52 9.79 -4.32 11.73
N LYS A 53 9.69 -5.42 12.49
CA LYS A 53 9.31 -5.42 13.91
C LYS A 53 10.36 -4.74 14.78
N GLU A 54 11.65 -5.00 14.54
CA GLU A 54 12.74 -4.36 15.28
C GLU A 54 12.79 -2.84 15.03
N ILE A 55 12.56 -2.38 13.80
CA ILE A 55 12.42 -0.95 13.46
C ILE A 55 11.29 -0.33 14.29
N TYR A 56 10.12 -0.95 14.28
CA TYR A 56 8.97 -0.48 15.02
C TYR A 56 9.22 -0.44 16.54
N ASP A 57 9.73 -1.53 17.11
CA ASP A 57 10.00 -1.64 18.55
C ASP A 57 11.08 -0.65 19.00
N THR A 58 12.16 -0.52 18.23
CA THR A 58 13.23 0.44 18.52
C THR A 58 12.73 1.88 18.44
N ALA A 59 11.89 2.22 17.44
CA ALA A 59 11.32 3.56 17.35
C ALA A 59 10.48 3.89 18.60
N ARG A 60 9.72 2.92 19.10
CA ARG A 60 8.94 3.07 20.35
C ARG A 60 9.82 3.19 21.59
N GLU A 61 10.83 2.34 21.71
CA GLU A 61 11.83 2.38 22.81
C GLU A 61 12.47 3.78 22.89
N LEU A 62 12.86 4.32 21.73
CA LEU A 62 13.50 5.63 21.60
C LEU A 62 12.52 6.79 21.64
N LYS A 63 11.21 6.54 21.80
CA LYS A 63 10.14 7.55 21.71
C LYS A 63 10.25 8.39 20.44
N MET A 64 10.74 7.78 19.36
CA MET A 64 10.95 8.37 18.06
C MET A 64 9.64 8.27 17.26
N PRO A 65 8.93 9.38 16.99
CA PRO A 65 7.74 9.31 16.17
C PRO A 65 8.06 8.73 14.80
N LEU A 66 7.36 7.67 14.40
CA LEU A 66 7.60 6.98 13.13
C LEU A 66 6.37 7.09 12.25
N LEU A 67 6.55 7.61 11.04
CA LEU A 67 5.58 7.56 9.95
C LEU A 67 6.15 6.65 8.85
N ALA A 68 5.34 5.75 8.32
CA ALA A 68 5.69 4.95 7.15
C ALA A 68 4.45 4.72 6.30
N GLY A 69 4.59 4.19 5.09
CA GLY A 69 3.43 3.77 4.31
C GLY A 69 3.43 4.23 2.86
N SER A 70 2.29 3.98 2.20
CA SER A 70 2.06 4.34 0.80
C SER A 70 1.43 5.73 0.64
N SER A 71 1.70 6.38 -0.49
CA SER A 71 0.95 7.56 -0.93
C SER A 71 -0.43 7.25 -1.51
N VAL A 72 -0.69 6.01 -1.97
CA VAL A 72 -1.95 5.63 -2.65
C VAL A 72 -3.19 5.74 -1.74
N PRO A 73 -3.16 5.33 -0.45
CA PRO A 73 -4.28 5.56 0.48
C PRO A 73 -4.75 7.02 0.58
N LEU A 74 -3.88 7.97 0.24
CA LEU A 74 -4.15 9.40 0.30
C LEU A 74 -4.67 9.98 -1.02
N ALA A 75 -4.82 9.15 -2.07
CA ALA A 75 -5.43 9.55 -3.33
C ALA A 75 -6.92 9.87 -3.18
N GLU A 76 -7.48 10.57 -4.16
CA GLU A 76 -8.92 10.83 -4.19
C GLU A 76 -9.68 9.54 -4.44
N ARG A 77 -10.76 9.31 -3.71
CA ARG A 77 -11.65 8.17 -3.95
C ARG A 77 -12.76 8.56 -4.92
N ARG A 78 -13.01 7.73 -5.95
CA ARG A 78 -14.06 7.93 -6.96
C ARG A 78 -14.90 6.65 -7.18
N PRO A 79 -16.22 6.68 -6.95
CA PRO A 79 -16.93 7.75 -6.24
C PRO A 79 -16.36 7.94 -4.84
N MET A 80 -16.62 9.10 -4.22
CA MET A 80 -16.20 9.32 -2.84
C MET A 80 -16.85 8.27 -1.95
N LEU A 81 -16.02 7.45 -1.31
CA LEU A 81 -16.46 6.37 -0.45
C LEU A 81 -15.76 6.50 0.91
N GLU A 82 -16.55 6.66 1.96
CA GLU A 82 -16.14 6.41 3.34
C GLU A 82 -16.87 5.20 3.87
N MET A 83 -16.14 4.35 4.60
CA MET A 83 -16.77 3.26 5.32
C MET A 83 -17.54 3.81 6.51
N PRO A 84 -18.79 3.39 6.73
CA PRO A 84 -19.51 3.73 7.96
C PRO A 84 -18.68 3.30 9.17
N ALA A 85 -18.58 4.17 10.18
CA ALA A 85 -17.86 3.83 11.41
C ALA A 85 -18.47 2.58 12.04
N GLY A 86 -17.64 1.58 12.35
CA GLY A 86 -18.12 0.32 12.93
C GLY A 86 -18.88 -0.58 11.95
N ALA A 87 -18.76 -0.37 10.64
CA ALA A 87 -19.31 -1.29 9.64
C ALA A 87 -18.77 -2.71 9.84
N GLU A 88 -19.65 -3.71 9.71
CA GLU A 88 -19.25 -5.12 9.67
C GLU A 88 -18.90 -5.51 8.24
N ILE A 89 -17.62 -5.70 7.96
CA ILE A 89 -17.12 -6.06 6.62
C ILE A 89 -16.87 -7.56 6.58
N GLU A 90 -17.47 -8.26 5.62
CA GLU A 90 -17.35 -9.73 5.49
C GLU A 90 -16.27 -10.14 4.49
N GLN A 91 -16.18 -9.41 3.38
CA GLN A 91 -15.18 -9.60 2.34
C GLN A 91 -14.70 -8.26 1.78
N ALA A 92 -13.42 -8.18 1.39
CA ALA A 92 -12.87 -7.00 0.74
C ALA A 92 -11.84 -7.36 -0.34
N VAL A 93 -11.74 -6.55 -1.39
CA VAL A 93 -10.82 -6.74 -2.51
C VAL A 93 -10.10 -5.42 -2.80
N SER A 94 -8.80 -5.50 -3.09
CA SER A 94 -8.01 -4.42 -3.67
C SER A 94 -7.32 -4.87 -4.95
N LEU A 95 -7.44 -4.08 -6.02
CA LEU A 95 -6.87 -4.38 -7.34
C LEU A 95 -5.75 -3.40 -7.70
N HIS A 96 -4.67 -3.90 -8.31
CA HIS A 96 -3.57 -3.10 -8.84
C HIS A 96 -3.03 -3.65 -10.17
N GLY A 97 -2.23 -2.88 -10.92
CA GLY A 97 -1.66 -3.36 -12.19
C GLY A 97 -0.14 -3.59 -12.20
N GLY A 98 0.57 -3.39 -11.09
CA GLY A 98 2.03 -3.55 -11.06
C GLY A 98 2.54 -4.94 -10.63
N GLY A 99 3.86 -5.00 -10.38
CA GLY A 99 4.57 -6.26 -10.12
C GLY A 99 4.43 -6.76 -8.68
N LEU A 100 4.71 -8.05 -8.50
CA LEU A 100 4.69 -8.73 -7.20
C LEU A 100 5.56 -8.00 -6.16
N GLU A 101 5.13 -8.06 -4.91
CA GLU A 101 5.70 -7.44 -3.70
C GLU A 101 5.58 -5.92 -3.72
N SER A 102 6.19 -5.28 -4.72
CA SER A 102 6.28 -3.83 -4.82
C SER A 102 4.92 -3.13 -4.97
N TYR A 103 4.00 -3.66 -5.76
CA TYR A 103 2.64 -3.09 -5.90
C TYR A 103 1.62 -3.74 -4.99
N ASP A 104 1.85 -4.98 -4.54
CA ASP A 104 1.04 -5.60 -3.51
C ASP A 104 1.06 -4.78 -2.22
N PHE A 105 2.23 -4.20 -1.88
CA PHE A 105 2.35 -3.25 -0.78
C PHE A 105 1.32 -2.11 -0.88
N HIS A 106 1.27 -1.45 -2.03
CA HIS A 106 0.39 -0.32 -2.27
C HIS A 106 -1.09 -0.74 -2.24
N ALA A 107 -1.40 -1.88 -2.86
CA ALA A 107 -2.76 -2.41 -2.89
C ALA A 107 -3.25 -2.87 -1.52
N PHE A 108 -2.36 -3.42 -0.68
CA PHE A 108 -2.68 -3.80 0.68
C PHE A 108 -2.87 -2.58 1.58
N GLU A 109 -2.04 -1.54 1.45
CA GLU A 109 -2.25 -0.27 2.15
C GLU A 109 -3.58 0.40 1.74
N VAL A 110 -3.96 0.32 0.45
CA VAL A 110 -5.30 0.74 -0.02
C VAL A 110 -6.39 -0.04 0.69
N LEU A 111 -6.30 -1.38 0.69
CA LEU A 111 -7.24 -2.27 1.37
C LEU A 111 -7.39 -1.87 2.85
N GLN A 112 -6.29 -1.84 3.60
CA GLN A 112 -6.25 -1.51 5.03
C GLN A 112 -6.86 -0.14 5.30
N SER A 113 -6.54 0.87 4.50
CA SER A 113 -7.04 2.24 4.68
C SER A 113 -8.56 2.37 4.59
N MET A 114 -9.23 1.39 3.97
CA MET A 114 -10.69 1.31 3.89
C MET A 114 -11.28 0.46 5.02
N ILE A 115 -10.62 -0.62 5.42
CA ILE A 115 -11.19 -1.64 6.33
C ILE A 115 -10.74 -1.52 7.79
N GLU A 116 -9.72 -0.74 8.12
CA GLU A 116 -9.17 -0.67 9.50
C GLU A 116 -10.10 0.02 10.50
N ARG A 117 -11.11 0.77 10.03
CA ARG A 117 -12.16 1.41 10.84
C ARG A 117 -13.43 0.56 11.01
N ARG A 118 -13.38 -0.71 10.58
CA ARG A 118 -14.50 -1.67 10.71
C ARG A 118 -14.85 -1.93 12.17
N LYS A 119 -15.97 -2.62 12.43
CA LYS A 119 -16.38 -3.03 13.77
C LYS A 119 -15.23 -3.78 14.47
N GLY A 120 -14.78 -3.27 15.61
CA GLY A 120 -13.66 -3.84 16.37
C GLY A 120 -12.26 -3.35 15.97
N GLY A 121 -12.14 -2.52 14.92
CA GLY A 121 -10.85 -2.01 14.44
C GLY A 121 -10.03 -3.05 13.67
N GLU A 122 -8.73 -2.81 13.53
CA GLU A 122 -7.82 -3.84 13.00
C GLU A 122 -7.55 -4.91 14.06
N THR A 123 -7.70 -6.18 13.68
CA THR A 123 -7.61 -7.35 14.59
C THR A 123 -6.42 -8.26 14.28
N GLY A 124 -5.75 -8.02 13.16
CA GLY A 124 -4.61 -8.79 12.69
C GLY A 124 -4.99 -9.92 11.74
N ILE A 125 -3.98 -10.43 11.05
CA ILE A 125 -4.11 -11.44 9.99
C ILE A 125 -3.57 -12.77 10.51
N THR A 126 -4.37 -13.83 10.39
CA THR A 126 -4.01 -15.17 10.87
C THR A 126 -3.47 -16.07 9.79
N ARG A 127 -3.75 -15.77 8.52
CA ARG A 127 -3.29 -16.56 7.38
C ARG A 127 -3.10 -15.72 6.12
N VAL A 128 -2.02 -15.99 5.40
CA VAL A 128 -1.66 -15.38 4.12
C VAL A 128 -1.38 -16.48 3.10
N GLU A 129 -1.90 -16.36 1.88
CA GLU A 129 -1.63 -17.28 0.78
C GLU A 129 -1.42 -16.50 -0.52
N LEU A 130 -0.28 -16.69 -1.18
CA LEU A 130 0.01 -16.11 -2.50
C LEU A 130 -0.28 -17.15 -3.59
N LEU A 131 -1.24 -16.80 -4.44
CA LEU A 131 -1.74 -17.62 -5.55
C LEU A 131 -1.17 -17.12 -6.87
N THR A 132 -0.55 -18.03 -7.62
CA THR A 132 -0.05 -17.82 -8.98
C THR A 132 -0.52 -18.95 -9.90
N ASP A 133 -0.48 -18.72 -11.21
CA ASP A 133 -0.74 -19.72 -12.26
C ASP A 133 -1.97 -20.62 -12.03
N GLU A 134 -1.76 -21.93 -11.94
CA GLU A 134 -2.79 -22.96 -11.78
C GLU A 134 -3.52 -22.83 -10.45
N ARG A 135 -2.82 -22.47 -9.37
CA ARG A 135 -3.46 -22.26 -8.06
C ARG A 135 -4.40 -21.06 -8.10
N LEU A 136 -4.00 -19.98 -8.78
CA LEU A 136 -4.90 -18.85 -8.99
C LEU A 136 -6.12 -19.25 -9.81
N ARG A 137 -5.95 -20.00 -10.91
CA ARG A 137 -7.07 -20.49 -11.72
C ARG A 137 -8.01 -21.40 -10.93
N ALA A 138 -7.46 -22.30 -10.11
CA ALA A 138 -8.24 -23.18 -9.25
C ALA A 138 -9.04 -22.38 -8.20
N ALA A 139 -8.38 -21.43 -7.52
CA ALA A 139 -9.03 -20.58 -6.54
C ALA A 139 -10.14 -19.71 -7.16
N GLN A 140 -9.95 -19.22 -8.39
CA GLN A 140 -10.98 -18.47 -9.12
C GLN A 140 -12.22 -19.32 -9.46
N ALA A 141 -12.11 -20.65 -9.48
CA ALA A 141 -13.24 -21.54 -9.69
C ALA A 141 -13.97 -21.90 -8.39
N GLU A 142 -13.41 -21.57 -7.22
CA GLU A 142 -14.06 -21.77 -5.92
C GLU A 142 -15.30 -20.88 -5.79
N SER A 143 -16.35 -21.40 -5.15
CA SER A 143 -17.61 -20.68 -4.97
C SER A 143 -17.49 -19.47 -4.05
N ASP A 144 -16.46 -19.43 -3.20
CA ASP A 144 -16.23 -18.34 -2.24
C ASP A 144 -15.27 -17.26 -2.77
N TRP A 145 -14.80 -17.41 -4.02
CA TRP A 145 -14.02 -16.39 -4.70
C TRP A 145 -14.87 -15.13 -4.95
N PRO A 146 -14.39 -13.93 -4.61
CA PRO A 146 -15.21 -12.72 -4.58
C PRO A 146 -15.39 -12.09 -5.98
N HIS A 147 -15.97 -12.84 -6.92
CA HIS A 147 -16.16 -12.42 -8.33
C HIS A 147 -16.93 -11.11 -8.47
N ASP A 148 -18.00 -10.95 -7.69
CA ASP A 148 -18.84 -9.75 -7.68
C ASP A 148 -18.10 -8.52 -7.13
N LEU A 149 -17.27 -8.67 -6.10
CA LEU A 149 -16.43 -7.58 -5.58
C LEU A 149 -15.35 -7.17 -6.58
N ILE A 150 -14.71 -8.14 -7.25
CA ILE A 150 -13.74 -7.86 -8.32
C ILE A 150 -14.42 -7.10 -9.46
N ALA A 151 -15.62 -7.52 -9.86
CA ALA A 151 -16.40 -6.83 -10.89
C ALA A 151 -16.77 -5.40 -10.47
N ALA A 152 -17.24 -5.20 -9.24
CA ALA A 152 -17.57 -3.88 -8.71
C ALA A 152 -16.34 -2.94 -8.64
N ALA A 153 -15.19 -3.45 -8.21
CA ALA A 153 -13.94 -2.69 -8.19
C ALA A 153 -13.49 -2.25 -9.60
N ARG A 154 -13.61 -3.14 -10.60
CA ARG A 154 -13.34 -2.80 -12.01
C ARG A 154 -14.34 -1.79 -12.57
N GLN A 155 -15.63 -1.96 -12.22
CA GLN A 155 -16.67 -1.05 -12.66
C GLN A 155 -16.46 0.37 -12.12
N ALA A 156 -16.02 0.51 -10.86
CA ALA A 156 -15.70 1.82 -10.29
C ALA A 156 -14.57 2.54 -11.06
N GLU A 157 -13.56 1.81 -11.54
CA GLU A 157 -12.52 2.37 -12.42
C GLU A 157 -13.11 2.78 -13.78
N GLN A 158 -13.91 1.91 -14.41
CA GLN A 158 -14.49 2.15 -15.75
C GLN A 158 -15.47 3.33 -15.78
N GLN A 159 -16.29 3.49 -14.74
CA GLN A 159 -17.24 4.61 -14.62
C GLN A 159 -16.55 5.96 -14.43
N HIS A 160 -15.30 5.94 -13.99
CA HIS A 160 -14.48 7.12 -13.73
C HIS A 160 -13.18 7.08 -14.55
N ASP A 161 -13.27 6.56 -15.80
CA ASP A 161 -12.14 6.49 -16.73
C ASP A 161 -11.64 7.89 -17.11
N GLU A 162 -10.73 8.39 -16.28
CA GLU A 162 -10.27 9.75 -16.33
C GLU A 162 -8.97 9.82 -17.14
N PRO A 163 -8.95 10.62 -18.23
CA PRO A 163 -7.79 10.70 -19.10
C PRO A 163 -6.61 11.30 -18.36
N ARG A 164 -5.51 10.55 -18.33
CA ARG A 164 -4.23 10.95 -17.75
C ARG A 164 -3.30 11.42 -18.85
N GLN A 165 -2.43 12.37 -18.53
CA GLN A 165 -1.32 12.67 -19.42
C GLN A 165 -0.32 11.52 -19.45
N ARG A 166 0.29 11.32 -20.62
CA ARG A 166 1.44 10.43 -20.73
C ARG A 166 2.59 10.98 -19.90
N ARG A 167 3.36 10.08 -19.29
CA ARG A 167 4.60 10.45 -18.59
C ARG A 167 5.56 11.14 -19.58
N PRO A 168 6.32 12.17 -19.17
CA PRO A 168 7.36 12.76 -19.99
C PRO A 168 8.35 11.71 -20.49
N SER A 169 8.77 11.82 -21.74
CA SER A 169 9.79 10.94 -22.36
C SER A 169 11.22 11.47 -22.20
N THR A 170 11.37 12.71 -21.75
CA THR A 170 12.64 13.42 -21.57
C THR A 170 12.71 14.07 -20.18
N GLY A 171 13.90 14.57 -19.82
CA GLY A 171 14.15 15.25 -18.55
C GLY A 171 14.28 14.29 -17.36
N VAL A 172 14.43 14.85 -16.16
CA VAL A 172 14.63 14.08 -14.91
C VAL A 172 13.42 13.21 -14.53
N PHE A 173 12.26 13.46 -15.17
CA PHE A 173 11.03 12.68 -14.96
C PHE A 173 10.80 11.60 -16.02
N ALA A 174 11.68 11.45 -17.01
CA ALA A 174 11.66 10.33 -17.93
C ALA A 174 11.66 8.98 -17.15
N ALA A 175 11.04 7.96 -17.72
CA ALA A 175 11.06 6.63 -17.11
C ALA A 175 12.50 6.10 -17.10
N PRO A 176 13.09 5.76 -15.93
CA PRO A 176 14.37 5.08 -15.91
C PRO A 176 14.23 3.70 -16.55
N ALA A 177 15.33 3.18 -17.08
CA ALA A 177 15.41 1.76 -17.42
C ALA A 177 15.09 0.94 -16.17
N LYS A 178 14.16 -0.01 -16.28
CA LYS A 178 13.83 -0.89 -15.15
C LYS A 178 14.95 -1.93 -15.02
N PRO A 179 15.64 -2.03 -13.87
CA PRO A 179 16.57 -3.13 -13.65
C PRO A 179 15.83 -4.47 -13.75
N GLU A 180 16.55 -5.53 -14.11
CA GLU A 180 15.98 -6.87 -14.07
C GLU A 180 15.63 -7.24 -12.63
N SER A 181 14.39 -7.70 -12.43
CA SER A 181 13.92 -8.23 -11.15
C SER A 181 13.65 -9.73 -11.33
N PRO A 182 14.06 -10.59 -10.38
CA PRO A 182 13.68 -12.00 -10.41
C PRO A 182 12.15 -12.17 -10.42
N ASN A 183 11.41 -11.23 -9.80
CA ASN A 183 9.95 -11.22 -9.79
C ASN A 183 9.34 -10.84 -11.14
N ARG A 184 10.13 -10.36 -12.11
CA ARG A 184 9.63 -10.07 -13.48
C ARG A 184 9.18 -11.34 -14.20
N LYS A 185 9.72 -12.50 -13.81
CA LYS A 185 9.30 -13.82 -14.30
C LYS A 185 8.11 -14.39 -13.54
N ILE A 186 7.80 -13.84 -12.36
CA ILE A 186 6.57 -14.17 -11.64
C ILE A 186 5.40 -13.53 -12.40
N THR A 187 4.33 -14.29 -12.46
CA THR A 187 3.35 -14.39 -13.54
C THR A 187 2.65 -13.09 -13.93
N ALA A 188 2.07 -13.09 -15.14
CA ALA A 188 1.23 -11.99 -15.61
C ALA A 188 0.06 -11.68 -14.66
N ALA A 189 -0.40 -12.65 -13.86
CA ALA A 189 -1.46 -12.51 -12.85
C ALA A 189 -1.10 -13.22 -11.53
N HIS A 190 -1.43 -12.61 -10.39
CA HIS A 190 -1.24 -13.18 -9.05
C HIS A 190 -2.26 -12.58 -8.07
N ALA A 191 -2.51 -13.24 -6.94
CA ALA A 191 -3.36 -12.74 -5.87
C ALA A 191 -2.90 -13.19 -4.48
N ILE A 192 -3.05 -12.35 -3.47
CA ILE A 192 -2.80 -12.65 -2.05
C ILE A 192 -4.15 -12.78 -1.35
N ARG A 193 -4.49 -13.98 -0.88
CA ARG A 193 -5.63 -14.24 0.02
C ARG A 193 -5.22 -13.99 1.46
N LEU A 194 -6.09 -13.31 2.20
CA LEU A 194 -5.89 -12.93 3.59
C LEU A 194 -7.08 -13.41 4.43
N THR A 195 -6.79 -14.02 5.57
CA THR A 195 -7.80 -14.32 6.60
C THR A 195 -7.49 -13.51 7.85
N TYR A 196 -8.42 -12.66 8.26
CA TYR A 196 -8.32 -11.86 9.47
C TYR A 196 -8.82 -12.64 10.69
N ARG A 197 -8.32 -12.26 11.87
CA ARG A 197 -8.70 -12.86 13.16
C ARG A 197 -10.20 -12.75 13.45
N ASP A 198 -10.84 -11.68 12.98
CA ASP A 198 -12.27 -11.41 13.15
C ASP A 198 -13.17 -12.13 12.12
N GLY A 199 -12.59 -12.92 11.21
CA GLY A 199 -13.32 -13.64 10.17
C GLY A 199 -13.48 -12.89 8.85
N LEU A 200 -13.04 -11.63 8.74
CA LEU A 200 -12.95 -10.94 7.46
C LEU A 200 -12.01 -11.72 6.51
N ARG A 201 -12.47 -11.93 5.27
CA ARG A 201 -11.63 -12.48 4.19
C ARG A 201 -11.29 -11.38 3.20
N ALA A 202 -10.04 -11.24 2.82
CA ALA A 202 -9.66 -10.23 1.83
C ALA A 202 -8.78 -10.78 0.72
N LEU A 203 -8.76 -10.06 -0.39
CA LEU A 203 -7.99 -10.38 -1.57
C LEU A 203 -7.25 -9.13 -2.07
N VAL A 204 -5.94 -9.22 -2.23
CA VAL A 204 -5.15 -8.28 -3.02
C VAL A 204 -4.82 -8.96 -4.34
N MET A 205 -5.17 -8.37 -5.48
CA MET A 205 -5.02 -9.03 -6.76
C MET A 205 -4.45 -8.12 -7.83
N LYS A 206 -3.48 -8.64 -8.59
CA LYS A 206 -3.04 -8.01 -9.82
C LYS A 206 -4.11 -8.16 -10.90
N ASP A 207 -4.56 -7.04 -11.43
CA ASP A 207 -5.46 -6.94 -12.57
C ASP A 207 -4.82 -6.03 -13.62
N GLY A 208 -4.51 -6.58 -14.79
CA GLY A 208 -3.87 -5.82 -15.88
C GLY A 208 -2.43 -5.39 -15.58
N SER A 209 -1.96 -4.34 -16.28
CA SER A 209 -0.57 -3.89 -16.26
C SER A 209 -0.39 -2.39 -15.99
N SER A 210 -1.46 -1.67 -15.65
CA SER A 210 -1.42 -0.22 -15.42
C SER A 210 -0.79 0.09 -14.06
N SER A 211 0.22 0.96 -14.05
CA SER A 211 0.78 1.48 -12.80
C SER A 211 -0.15 2.43 -12.06
N ASP A 212 -1.23 2.88 -12.72
CA ASP A 212 -2.18 3.87 -12.20
C ASP A 212 -3.47 3.25 -11.67
N ARG A 213 -3.59 1.91 -11.75
CA ARG A 213 -4.77 1.17 -11.29
C ARG A 213 -4.67 0.91 -9.79
N TRP A 214 -5.70 1.36 -9.07
CA TRP A 214 -5.88 1.19 -7.64
C TRP A 214 -7.37 1.16 -7.34
N ASN A 215 -7.94 -0.02 -7.15
CA ASN A 215 -9.39 -0.16 -6.96
C ASN A 215 -9.68 -0.89 -5.66
N PHE A 216 -10.82 -0.59 -5.04
CA PHE A 216 -11.30 -1.22 -3.83
C PHE A 216 -12.76 -1.61 -3.98
N ALA A 217 -13.13 -2.76 -3.43
CA ALA A 217 -14.53 -3.11 -3.19
C ALA A 217 -14.67 -3.92 -1.90
N CYS A 218 -15.83 -3.85 -1.25
CA CYS A 218 -16.13 -4.68 -0.09
C CYS A 218 -17.62 -5.04 0.01
N ARG A 219 -17.88 -6.09 0.78
CA ARG A 219 -19.21 -6.47 1.23
C ARG A 219 -19.40 -6.09 2.69
N VAL A 220 -20.40 -5.26 2.93
CA VAL A 220 -20.86 -4.90 4.27
C VAL A 220 -22.03 -5.80 4.64
N ARG A 221 -22.03 -6.36 5.86
CA ARG A 221 -23.12 -7.21 6.35
C ARG A 221 -24.45 -6.46 6.27
N GLY A 222 -25.46 -7.10 5.69
CA GLY A 222 -26.80 -6.54 5.54
C GLY A 222 -27.00 -5.65 4.32
N GLU A 223 -25.94 -5.33 3.57
CA GLU A 223 -26.05 -4.64 2.28
C GLU A 223 -26.08 -5.65 1.14
N ARG A 224 -26.99 -5.44 0.18
CA ARG A 224 -27.14 -6.30 -0.99
C ARG A 224 -26.05 -6.07 -2.03
N GLU A 225 -25.72 -4.80 -2.28
CA GLU A 225 -24.78 -4.40 -3.31
C GLU A 225 -23.39 -4.13 -2.70
N PRO A 226 -22.30 -4.50 -3.40
CA PRO A 226 -20.95 -4.12 -3.00
C PRO A 226 -20.76 -2.61 -2.93
N ARG A 227 -19.94 -2.15 -1.98
CA ARG A 227 -19.39 -0.79 -2.01
C ARG A 227 -18.06 -0.80 -2.74
N ALA A 228 -17.85 0.10 -3.68
CA ALA A 228 -16.62 0.17 -4.47
C ALA A 228 -16.19 1.60 -4.77
N CYS A 229 -14.88 1.80 -4.92
CA CYS A 229 -14.27 3.03 -5.42
C CYS A 229 -12.92 2.74 -6.07
N MET A 230 -12.51 3.58 -7.02
CA MET A 230 -11.12 3.69 -7.44
C MET A 230 -10.38 4.78 -6.64
N PHE A 231 -9.07 4.66 -6.56
CA PHE A 231 -8.16 5.66 -6.00
C PHE A 231 -7.52 6.42 -7.16
N PHE A 232 -8.09 7.59 -7.48
CA PHE A 232 -7.63 8.44 -8.56
C PHE A 232 -6.36 9.18 -8.17
N ASN A 233 -5.27 8.80 -8.83
CA ASN A 233 -3.92 9.30 -8.58
C ASN A 233 -3.62 10.66 -9.23
N GLY A 234 -4.57 11.25 -9.94
CA GLY A 234 -4.48 12.58 -10.54
C GLY A 234 -4.15 12.55 -12.05
N PRO A 235 -4.27 13.70 -12.73
CA PRO A 235 -4.10 13.80 -14.19
C PRO A 235 -2.66 13.62 -14.67
N TRP A 236 -1.67 13.72 -13.77
CA TRP A 236 -0.26 13.41 -14.06
C TRP A 236 0.16 12.05 -13.49
N SER A 237 -0.80 11.12 -13.40
CA SER A 237 -0.57 9.76 -12.87
C SER A 237 0.01 9.78 -11.45
N ASN A 238 0.75 8.73 -11.07
CA ASN A 238 1.31 8.55 -9.71
C ASN A 238 2.17 9.73 -9.19
N ARG A 239 2.57 10.70 -10.03
CA ARG A 239 3.27 11.91 -9.58
C ARG A 239 2.42 12.74 -8.63
N CYS A 240 1.10 12.78 -8.80
CA CYS A 240 0.29 13.62 -7.94
C CYS A 240 0.04 13.04 -6.54
N LEU A 241 0.20 11.72 -6.35
CA LEU A 241 0.05 11.04 -5.06
C LEU A 241 0.99 11.62 -3.98
N PHE A 242 2.13 12.16 -4.38
CA PHE A 242 3.14 12.66 -3.45
C PHE A 242 2.75 13.98 -2.78
N LYS A 243 1.74 14.71 -3.26
CA LYS A 243 1.32 15.98 -2.63
C LYS A 243 0.70 15.74 -1.26
N ALA A 244 -0.30 14.87 -1.22
CA ALA A 244 -0.95 14.44 0.01
C ALA A 244 0.03 13.77 0.98
N LEU A 245 0.90 12.89 0.47
CA LEU A 245 1.95 12.27 1.30
C LEU A 245 2.95 13.31 1.85
N SER A 246 3.37 14.29 1.04
CA SER A 246 4.27 15.36 1.49
C SER A 246 3.61 16.21 2.58
N HIS A 247 2.30 16.48 2.47
CA HIS A 247 1.55 17.17 3.52
C HIS A 247 1.49 16.33 4.82
N ALA A 248 1.25 15.03 4.72
CA ALA A 248 1.29 14.11 5.87
C ALA A 248 2.67 14.07 6.55
N ILE A 249 3.75 14.02 5.77
CA ILE A 249 5.15 14.06 6.27
C ILE A 249 5.43 15.41 6.95
N GLN A 250 5.04 16.52 6.31
CA GLN A 250 5.23 17.86 6.89
C GLN A 250 4.50 17.98 8.24
N HIS A 251 3.25 17.52 8.31
CA HIS A 251 2.50 17.49 9.56
C HIS A 251 3.25 16.68 10.62
N HIS A 252 3.64 15.45 10.29
CA HIS A 252 4.38 14.57 11.18
C HIS A 252 5.67 15.20 11.72
N PHE A 253 6.46 15.86 10.87
CA PHE A 253 7.69 16.53 11.31
C PHE A 253 7.42 17.76 12.18
N ARG A 254 6.35 18.51 11.93
CA ARG A 254 6.00 19.70 12.70
C ARG A 254 5.39 19.39 14.06
N THR A 255 4.59 18.33 14.15
CA THR A 255 3.83 17.99 15.37
C THR A 255 4.44 16.84 16.15
N GLY A 256 5.32 16.05 15.54
CA GLY A 256 5.78 14.77 16.07
C GLY A 256 4.66 13.72 16.12
N GLN A 257 3.55 13.91 15.42
CA GLN A 257 2.39 13.01 15.43
C GLN A 257 2.12 12.48 14.02
N PRO A 258 2.23 11.16 13.78
CA PRO A 258 1.87 10.60 12.49
C PRO A 258 0.34 10.69 12.28
N PRO A 259 -0.13 11.07 11.07
CA PRO A 259 -1.55 11.23 10.78
C PRO A 259 -2.33 9.90 10.71
N TYR A 260 -1.62 8.78 10.51
CA TYR A 260 -2.15 7.42 10.50
C TYR A 260 -1.17 6.48 11.22
N PRO A 261 -1.64 5.36 11.80
CA PRO A 261 -0.80 4.47 12.61
C PRO A 261 0.27 3.78 11.76
N VAL A 262 1.50 3.72 12.26
CA VAL A 262 2.60 3.00 11.61
C VAL A 262 2.38 1.48 11.65
N GLU A 263 1.55 1.01 12.59
CA GLU A 263 1.11 -0.36 12.74
C GLU A 263 0.43 -0.89 11.47
N ARG A 264 -0.24 -0.03 10.70
CA ARG A 264 -0.76 -0.37 9.36
C ARG A 264 0.35 -0.89 8.46
N THR A 265 1.43 -0.13 8.36
CA THR A 265 2.58 -0.45 7.51
C THR A 265 3.44 -1.57 8.08
N LEU A 266 3.48 -1.73 9.41
CA LEU A 266 4.08 -2.92 10.04
C LEU A 266 3.33 -4.18 9.61
N LEU A 267 1.99 -4.17 9.65
CA LEU A 267 1.17 -5.29 9.20
C LEU A 267 1.39 -5.56 7.71
N ALA A 268 1.47 -4.51 6.88
CA ALA A 268 1.80 -4.64 5.45
C ALA A 268 3.16 -5.29 5.20
N SER A 269 4.17 -4.89 5.96
CA SER A 269 5.52 -5.47 5.85
C SER A 269 5.50 -6.97 6.17
N GLY A 270 4.76 -7.38 7.20
CA GLY A 270 4.63 -8.78 7.58
C GLY A 270 3.81 -9.63 6.60
N VAL A 271 2.71 -9.07 6.06
CA VAL A 271 1.90 -9.76 5.04
C VAL A 271 2.70 -10.03 3.79
N LEU A 272 3.50 -9.06 3.32
CA LEU A 272 4.33 -9.25 2.13
C LEU A 272 5.42 -10.28 2.36
N ASP A 273 6.07 -10.27 3.52
CA ASP A 273 7.06 -11.29 3.86
C ASP A 273 6.44 -12.69 3.86
N ALA A 274 5.28 -12.86 4.52
CA ALA A 274 4.52 -14.11 4.51
C ALA A 274 4.06 -14.52 3.11
N ALA A 275 3.69 -13.57 2.24
CA ALA A 275 3.31 -13.85 0.85
C ALA A 275 4.50 -14.37 0.05
N MET A 276 5.69 -13.78 0.21
CA MET A 276 6.90 -14.26 -0.49
C MET A 276 7.33 -15.64 0.00
N HIS A 277 7.18 -15.93 1.29
CA HIS A 277 7.34 -17.29 1.82
C HIS A 277 6.30 -18.26 1.25
N SER A 278 5.03 -17.86 1.17
CA SER A 278 3.97 -18.66 0.55
C SER A 278 4.33 -19.05 -0.89
N HIS A 279 4.88 -18.10 -1.66
CA HIS A 279 5.30 -18.34 -3.03
C HIS A 279 6.50 -19.30 -3.14
N ASP A 280 7.55 -19.10 -2.33
CA ASP A 280 8.71 -20.01 -2.26
C ASP A 280 8.29 -21.45 -1.91
N GLU A 281 7.23 -21.60 -1.12
CA GLU A 281 6.65 -22.88 -0.73
C GLU A 281 5.54 -23.38 -1.67
N GLY A 282 5.54 -22.94 -2.94
CA GLY A 282 4.63 -23.45 -3.97
C GLY A 282 3.18 -22.95 -3.83
N GLY A 283 3.00 -21.76 -3.25
CA GLY A 283 1.69 -21.14 -3.00
C GLY A 283 0.96 -21.78 -1.81
N ARG A 284 1.67 -22.34 -0.83
CA ARG A 284 1.09 -22.88 0.40
C ARG A 284 0.65 -21.73 1.31
N ALA A 285 -0.53 -21.85 1.92
CA ALA A 285 -0.96 -20.91 2.95
C ALA A 285 -0.01 -20.93 4.17
N ILE A 286 0.37 -19.73 4.64
CA ILE A 286 1.23 -19.49 5.80
C ILE A 286 0.37 -18.99 6.94
N ASP A 287 0.42 -19.66 8.10
CA ASP A 287 -0.19 -19.16 9.32
C ASP A 287 0.69 -18.05 9.93
N THR A 288 0.07 -16.96 10.35
CA THR A 288 0.77 -15.73 10.75
C THR A 288 0.43 -15.28 12.17
N PRO A 289 0.74 -16.08 13.21
CA PRO A 289 0.42 -15.72 14.60
C PRO A 289 1.12 -14.41 15.04
N HIS A 290 2.26 -14.08 14.44
CA HIS A 290 2.99 -12.83 14.68
C HIS A 290 2.30 -11.58 14.09
N LEU A 291 1.35 -11.75 13.17
CA LEU A 291 0.54 -10.67 12.58
C LEU A 291 -0.83 -10.53 13.24
N ALA A 292 -1.13 -11.35 14.25
CA ALA A 292 -2.40 -11.37 14.95
C ALA A 292 -2.47 -10.30 16.07
N PHE A 293 -2.02 -9.08 15.78
CA PHE A 293 -2.04 -7.93 16.68
C PHE A 293 -3.06 -6.89 16.20
N ALA A 294 -3.66 -6.19 17.17
CA ALA A 294 -4.61 -5.11 16.91
C ALA A 294 -3.94 -3.74 16.97
N TYR A 295 -4.50 -2.76 16.27
CA TYR A 295 -4.16 -1.35 16.42
C TYR A 295 -5.39 -0.46 16.20
N GLU A 296 -5.34 0.75 16.77
CA GLU A 296 -6.40 1.74 16.58
C GLU A 296 -6.08 2.61 15.35
N SER A 297 -7.02 2.65 14.40
CA SER A 297 -6.96 3.54 13.24
C SER A 297 -7.11 5.02 13.65
N ARG A 298 -6.62 5.94 12.83
CA ARG A 298 -6.86 7.38 12.98
C ARG A 298 -7.65 7.91 11.80
N ASP A 299 -8.47 8.93 12.03
CA ASP A 299 -9.10 9.65 10.93
C ASP A 299 -8.05 10.50 10.20
N PHE A 300 -7.63 10.03 9.02
CA PHE A 300 -6.65 10.71 8.18
C PHE A 300 -7.31 11.47 7.01
N SER A 301 -8.64 11.67 7.02
CA SER A 301 -9.39 12.29 5.91
C SER A 301 -8.86 13.70 5.54
N ALA A 302 -8.36 14.46 6.53
CA ALA A 302 -7.75 15.77 6.33
C ALA A 302 -6.46 15.75 5.47
N PHE A 303 -5.83 14.58 5.32
CA PHE A 303 -4.58 14.40 4.57
C PHE A 303 -4.81 13.78 3.19
N ARG A 304 -6.03 13.37 2.85
CA ARG A 304 -6.36 12.76 1.57
C ARG A 304 -6.75 13.82 0.54
N GLU A 305 -6.42 13.58 -0.73
CA GLU A 305 -6.98 14.35 -1.84
C GLU A 305 -8.51 14.18 -1.90
N ASN A 306 -9.20 15.28 -2.19
CA ASN A 306 -10.67 15.34 -2.30
C ASN A 306 -11.13 15.87 -3.68
N GLY A 307 -10.22 15.85 -4.66
CA GLY A 307 -10.47 16.36 -6.01
C GLY A 307 -10.26 17.86 -6.19
N ALA A 308 -10.09 18.65 -5.10
CA ALA A 308 -9.87 20.08 -5.21
C ALA A 308 -8.62 20.44 -6.02
N SER A 309 -7.55 19.66 -5.88
CA SER A 309 -6.30 19.79 -6.63
C SER A 309 -6.51 19.63 -8.14
N TRP A 310 -7.41 18.72 -8.56
CA TRP A 310 -7.61 18.39 -9.98
C TRP A 310 -8.50 19.39 -10.72
N ARG A 311 -9.17 20.29 -9.99
CA ARG A 311 -9.83 21.47 -10.58
C ARG A 311 -8.83 22.53 -11.04
N LYS A 312 -7.60 22.52 -10.48
CA LYS A 312 -6.52 23.45 -10.83
C LYS A 312 -5.50 22.82 -11.77
N LEU A 313 -5.13 21.58 -11.48
CA LEU A 313 -4.20 20.79 -12.27
C LEU A 313 -5.03 19.77 -13.03
N THR A 314 -5.35 20.08 -14.27
CA THR A 314 -6.19 19.25 -15.13
C THR A 314 -5.30 18.40 -16.03
N ARG A 315 -5.91 17.52 -16.83
CA ARG A 315 -5.22 16.78 -17.90
C ARG A 315 -4.58 17.70 -18.95
N ASP A 316 -4.98 18.96 -19.01
CA ASP A 316 -4.47 19.94 -19.98
C ASP A 316 -3.36 20.82 -19.38
N THR A 317 -3.14 20.78 -18.06
CA THR A 317 -2.05 21.50 -17.41
C THR A 317 -0.71 20.83 -17.73
N PRO A 318 0.25 21.47 -18.40
CA PRO A 318 1.50 20.83 -18.81
C PRO A 318 2.27 20.23 -17.62
N GLN A 319 2.74 18.99 -17.78
CA GLN A 319 3.64 18.38 -16.81
C GLN A 319 5.02 19.04 -16.81
N PRO A 320 5.59 19.41 -15.65
CA PRO A 320 6.98 19.81 -15.57
C PRO A 320 7.88 18.65 -16.02
N ALA A 321 8.77 18.91 -16.98
CA ALA A 321 9.77 17.98 -17.48
C ALA A 321 11.06 18.00 -16.65
N ASP A 322 11.33 19.12 -15.98
CA ASP A 322 12.52 19.35 -15.17
C ASP A 322 12.15 19.75 -13.74
N PHE A 323 13.10 19.56 -12.81
CA PHE A 323 13.00 20.05 -11.45
C PHE A 323 13.76 21.37 -11.36
N SER A 324 13.04 22.49 -11.34
CA SER A 324 13.59 23.76 -10.87
C SER A 324 13.08 23.98 -9.46
N PRO A 325 13.91 23.86 -8.42
CA PRO A 325 13.51 24.33 -7.11
C PRO A 325 13.20 25.83 -7.27
N GLY A 326 11.98 26.21 -6.88
CA GLY A 326 11.39 27.53 -7.17
C GLY A 326 11.99 28.61 -6.27
N ASP A 327 13.30 28.76 -6.31
CA ASP A 327 14.08 29.68 -5.48
C ASP A 327 14.12 31.09 -6.10
N GLY A 328 13.12 31.42 -6.93
CA GLY A 328 12.98 32.68 -7.66
C GLY A 328 12.14 33.70 -6.92
#